data_AF-A0AAV4DTZ7-F1
#
_entry.id   AF-A0AAV4DTZ7-F1
#
_cell.length_a   1.000
_cell.length_b   1.000
_cell.length_c   1.000
_cell.angle_alpha   90.00
_cell.angle_beta   90.00
_cell.angle_gamma   90.00
#
_symmetry.space_group_name_H-M   'P 1'
#
loop_
_entity.id
_entity.type
_entity.pdbx_description
1 polymer ?
#
loop_
_entity_poly.entity_id
_entity_poly.type
_entity_poly.pdbx_seq_one_letter_code
_entity_poly.pdbx_strand_id
1 'polypeptide(L)'
;MGNVILKAAAVDFGIQWVAWAVAASFQTEKFFDLTGSLTYITMTLMSLGSNKSYHTRQKVNSGMVLAWATRLGFFLFTRILHDGKDSRFDKVRHRPGTFLIYWTIQ
;
A
#
# COMPACT_ATOMS: atom_id res chain seq x y z
N MET A 1 -20.01 2.99 14.40
CA MET A 1 -18.63 3.32 13.99
C MET A 1 -17.67 2.14 14.04
N GLY A 2 -17.75 1.22 15.01
CA GLY A 2 -16.81 0.07 15.10
C GLY A 2 -16.74 -0.86 13.89
N ASN A 3 -17.83 -1.01 13.13
CA ASN A 3 -17.88 -1.93 11.98
C ASN A 3 -17.11 -1.42 10.73
N VAL A 4 -16.87 -0.10 10.62
CA VAL A 4 -16.14 0.48 9.47
C VAL A 4 -14.64 0.33 9.66
N ILE A 5 -14.16 0.57 10.88
CA ILE A 5 -12.74 0.42 11.24
C ILE A 5 -12.30 -1.04 11.11
N LEU A 6 -13.14 -1.98 11.58
CA LEU A 6 -12.85 -3.41 11.46
C LEU A 6 -12.77 -3.87 10.00
N LYS A 7 -13.68 -3.37 9.14
CA LYS A 7 -13.66 -3.66 7.70
C LYS A 7 -12.45 -3.04 7.00
N ALA A 8 -12.09 -1.81 7.35
CA ALA A 8 -10.89 -1.16 6.81
C ALA A 8 -9.63 -1.94 7.21
N ALA A 9 -9.49 -2.33 8.48
CA ALA A 9 -8.37 -3.15 8.94
C ALA A 9 -8.31 -4.51 8.23
N ALA A 10 -9.45 -5.19 8.07
CA ALA A 10 -9.51 -6.48 7.36
C ALA A 10 -9.10 -6.34 5.88
N VAL A 11 -9.52 -5.26 5.21
CA VAL A 11 -9.12 -4.96 3.83
C VAL A 11 -7.62 -4.62 3.76
N ASP A 12 -7.09 -3.87 4.73
CA ASP A 12 -5.68 -3.49 4.77
C ASP A 12 -4.78 -4.72 4.90
N PHE A 13 -5.01 -5.54 5.94
CA PHE A 13 -4.29 -6.80 6.13
C PHE A 13 -4.49 -7.75 4.95
N GLY A 14 -5.69 -7.79 4.37
CA GLY A 14 -5.97 -8.59 3.18
C GLY A 14 -5.11 -8.18 1.98
N ILE A 15 -5.03 -6.89 1.67
CA ILE A 15 -4.21 -6.38 0.57
C ILE A 15 -2.73 -6.62 0.86
N GLN A 16 -2.27 -6.36 2.08
CA GLN A 16 -0.88 -6.59 2.49
C GLN A 16 -0.48 -8.06 2.35
N TRP A 17 -1.34 -9.00 2.76
CA TRP A 17 -1.05 -10.43 2.68
C TRP A 17 -1.13 -10.98 1.24
N VAL A 18 -2.09 -10.52 0.44
CA VAL A 18 -2.17 -10.89 -0.99
C VAL A 18 -0.95 -10.36 -1.75
N ALA A 19 -0.58 -9.11 -1.52
CA ALA A 19 0.58 -8.51 -2.14
C ALA A 19 1.89 -9.13 -1.65
N TRP A 20 1.99 -9.50 -0.37
CA TRP A 20 3.07 -10.32 0.15
C TRP A 20 3.16 -11.67 -0.57
N ALA A 21 2.03 -12.37 -0.78
CA ALA A 21 2.02 -13.67 -1.46
C ALA A 21 2.48 -13.54 -2.92
N VAL A 22 2.07 -12.50 -3.63
CA VAL A 22 2.55 -12.18 -4.98
C VAL A 22 4.04 -11.85 -4.96
N ALA A 23 4.47 -10.96 -4.06
CA ALA A 23 5.87 -10.55 -3.96
C ALA A 23 6.81 -11.68 -3.53
N ALA A 24 6.35 -12.61 -2.69
CA ALA A 24 7.07 -13.81 -2.30
C ALA A 24 7.16 -14.82 -3.46
N SER A 25 6.09 -14.96 -4.25
CA SER A 25 6.05 -15.86 -5.42
C SER A 25 6.96 -15.37 -6.56
N PHE A 26 6.94 -14.07 -6.85
CA PHE A 26 7.81 -13.48 -7.86
C PHE A 26 9.22 -13.17 -7.34
N GLN A 27 9.44 -13.27 -6.03
CA GLN A 27 10.66 -12.80 -5.37
C GLN A 27 11.06 -11.39 -5.82
N THR A 28 10.08 -10.51 -6.01
CA THR A 28 10.31 -9.14 -6.48
C THR A 28 9.92 -8.14 -5.41
N GLU A 29 10.86 -7.29 -5.08
CA GLU A 29 10.70 -6.19 -4.12
C GLU A 29 10.04 -4.98 -4.77
N LYS A 30 9.96 -5.00 -6.11
CA LYS A 30 9.46 -3.90 -6.93
C LYS A 30 8.02 -3.51 -6.59
N PHE A 31 7.26 -4.43 -6.01
CA PHE A 31 5.87 -4.22 -5.64
C PHE A 31 5.68 -3.78 -4.18
N PHE A 32 6.72 -3.72 -3.37
CA PHE A 32 6.61 -3.33 -1.95
C PHE A 32 6.09 -1.89 -1.83
N ASP A 33 6.83 -0.92 -2.39
CA ASP A 33 6.45 0.50 -2.35
C ASP A 33 5.17 0.81 -3.14
N LEU A 34 4.94 0.08 -4.24
CA LEU A 34 3.71 0.21 -5.03
C LEU A 34 2.50 -0.26 -4.22
N THR A 35 2.62 -1.35 -3.48
CA THR A 35 1.51 -1.85 -2.65
C THR A 35 1.20 -0.87 -1.55
N GLY A 36 2.21 -0.31 -0.86
CA GLY A 36 2.00 0.69 0.19
C GLY A 36 1.24 1.93 -0.30
N SER A 37 1.60 2.45 -1.48
CA SER A 37 0.84 3.55 -2.08
C SER A 37 -0.58 3.14 -2.50
N LEU A 38 -0.78 1.89 -2.96
CA LEU A 38 -2.09 1.36 -3.33
C LEU A 38 -3.02 1.16 -2.12
N THR A 39 -2.51 0.68 -0.98
CA THR A 39 -3.29 0.61 0.26
C THR A 39 -3.73 1.99 0.72
N TYR A 40 -2.84 3.00 0.66
CA TYR A 40 -3.19 4.39 0.96
C TYR A 40 -4.32 4.92 0.07
N ILE A 41 -4.25 4.66 -1.23
CA ILE A 41 -5.30 5.02 -2.20
C ILE A 41 -6.61 4.32 -1.84
N THR A 42 -6.55 3.02 -1.58
CA THR A 42 -7.73 2.19 -1.28
C THR A 42 -8.41 2.63 0.02
N MET A 43 -7.64 2.89 1.08
CA MET A 43 -8.16 3.40 2.35
C MET A 43 -8.78 4.78 2.20
N THR A 44 -8.16 5.66 1.41
CA THR A 44 -8.69 7.00 1.14
C THR A 44 -10.03 6.93 0.41
N LEU A 45 -10.17 6.04 -0.57
CA LEU A 45 -11.43 5.81 -1.29
C LEU A 45 -12.51 5.20 -0.39
N MET A 46 -12.13 4.23 0.46
CA MET A 46 -13.06 3.58 1.40
C MET A 46 -13.55 4.55 2.49
N SER A 47 -12.68 5.44 2.96
CA SER A 47 -13.01 6.52 3.89
C SER A 47 -13.97 7.53 3.26
N LEU A 48 -13.75 7.87 1.98
CA LEU A 48 -14.65 8.74 1.22
C LEU A 48 -16.04 8.08 1.08
N GLY A 49 -16.10 6.84 0.61
CA GLY A 49 -17.38 6.12 0.39
C GLY A 49 -18.18 5.77 1.66
N SER A 50 -17.57 5.87 2.85
CA SER A 50 -18.26 5.57 4.11
C SER A 50 -19.15 6.71 4.63
N ASN A 51 -19.04 7.93 4.08
CA ASN A 51 -19.86 9.07 4.50
C ASN A 51 -21.04 9.32 3.56
N LYS A 52 -22.23 9.52 4.16
CA LYS A 52 -23.47 9.83 3.43
C LYS A 52 -23.59 11.31 3.05
N SER A 53 -22.86 12.18 3.75
CA SER A 53 -22.75 13.62 3.48
C SER A 53 -21.29 14.00 3.26
N TYR A 54 -20.99 14.54 2.09
CA TYR A 54 -19.64 14.96 1.72
C TYR A 54 -19.48 16.46 1.93
N HIS A 55 -18.65 16.86 2.90
CA HIS A 55 -18.21 18.25 2.98
C HIS A 55 -17.09 18.50 1.95
N THR A 56 -17.07 19.69 1.34
CA THR A 56 -16.04 20.08 0.34
C THR A 56 -14.61 19.86 0.85
N ARG A 57 -14.39 20.04 2.17
CA ARG A 57 -13.11 19.79 2.84
C ARG A 57 -12.61 18.35 2.70
N GLN A 58 -13.50 17.36 2.82
CA GLN A 58 -13.13 15.94 2.67
C GLN A 58 -12.74 15.61 1.24
N LYS A 59 -13.46 16.14 0.25
CA LYS A 59 -13.13 15.93 -1.18
C LYS A 59 -11.77 16.49 -1.54
N VAL A 60 -11.46 17.70 -1.08
CA VAL A 60 -10.15 18.33 -1.32
C VAL A 60 -9.03 17.54 -0.62
N ASN A 61 -9.22 17.15 0.64
CA ASN A 61 -8.22 16.39 1.39
C ASN A 61 -7.94 15.03 0.74
N SER A 62 -8.99 14.25 0.42
CA SER A 62 -8.84 12.98 -0.28
C SER A 62 -8.18 13.14 -1.66
N GLY A 63 -8.51 14.20 -2.40
CA GLY A 63 -7.87 14.50 -3.68
C GLY A 63 -6.37 14.78 -3.54
N MET A 64 -5.96 15.55 -2.53
CA MET A 64 -4.54 15.82 -2.24
C MET A 64 -3.79 14.54 -1.86
N VAL A 65 -4.39 13.68 -1.03
CA VAL A 65 -3.81 12.40 -0.64
C VAL A 65 -3.66 11.47 -1.84
N LEU A 66 -4.67 11.40 -2.72
CA LEU A 66 -4.59 10.60 -3.96
C LEU A 66 -3.50 11.13 -4.90
N ALA A 67 -3.42 12.44 -5.10
CA ALA A 67 -2.39 13.05 -5.94
C ALA A 67 -0.98 12.81 -5.36
N TRP A 68 -0.83 12.93 -4.05
CA TRP A 68 0.44 12.67 -3.37
C TRP A 68 0.83 11.19 -3.44
N ALA A 69 -0.08 10.27 -3.10
CA ALA A 69 0.18 8.84 -3.12
C ALA A 69 0.52 8.35 -4.52
N THR A 70 -0.20 8.84 -5.55
CA THR A 70 0.09 8.51 -6.94
C THR A 70 1.45 9.06 -7.38
N ARG A 71 1.76 10.32 -7.07
CA ARG A 71 3.05 10.93 -7.41
C ARG A 71 4.21 10.17 -6.74
N LEU A 72 4.09 9.92 -5.44
CA LEU A 72 5.14 9.27 -4.65
C LEU A 72 5.31 7.81 -5.08
N GLY A 73 4.21 7.07 -5.20
CA GLY A 73 4.21 5.67 -5.65
C GLY A 73 4.79 5.52 -7.06
N PHE A 74 4.42 6.40 -7.99
CA PHE A 74 4.99 6.41 -9.34
C PHE A 74 6.49 6.70 -9.32
N PHE A 75 6.95 7.69 -8.56
CA PHE A 75 8.38 8.02 -8.44
C PHE A 75 9.20 6.86 -7.83
N LEU A 76 8.68 6.22 -6.79
CA LEU A 76 9.34 5.06 -6.16
C LEU A 76 9.41 3.89 -7.14
N PHE A 77 8.32 3.62 -7.87
CA PHE A 77 8.26 2.55 -8.84
C PHE A 77 9.20 2.77 -10.04
N THR A 78 9.24 3.98 -10.59
CA THR A 78 10.17 4.31 -11.68
C THR A 78 11.62 4.24 -11.23
N ARG A 79 11.93 4.65 -10.00
CA ARG A 79 13.26 4.50 -9.40
C ARG A 79 13.67 3.03 -9.29
N ILE A 80 12.79 2.18 -8.76
CA ILE A 80 13.06 0.74 -8.61
C ILE A 80 13.25 0.05 -9.97
N LEU A 81 12.52 0.49 -11.00
CA LEU A 81 12.66 -0.01 -12.36
C LEU A 81 14.01 0.36 -12.97
N HIS A 82 14.49 1.58 -12.70
CA HIS A 82 15.75 2.10 -13.21
C HIS A 82 16.96 1.55 -12.45
N ASP A 83 16.92 1.53 -11.12
CA ASP A 83 17.99 1.00 -10.27
C ASP A 83 17.98 -0.55 -10.26
N GLY A 84 16.91 -1.17 -10.76
CA GLY A 84 16.76 -2.61 -11.06
C GLY A 84 16.58 -3.50 -9.83
N LYS A 85 17.17 -3.13 -8.69
CA LYS A 85 17.21 -3.90 -7.45
C LYS A 85 17.57 -3.00 -6.26
N ASP A 86 16.86 -3.16 -5.15
CA ASP A 86 17.27 -2.55 -3.89
C ASP A 86 18.12 -3.56 -3.09
N SER A 87 19.37 -3.21 -2.77
CA SER A 87 20.27 -4.10 -2.02
C SER A 87 19.78 -4.41 -0.60
N ARG A 88 18.82 -3.62 -0.07
CA ARG A 88 18.23 -3.82 1.27
C ARG A 88 17.48 -5.12 1.40
N PHE A 89 16.82 -5.56 0.32
CA PHE A 89 15.97 -6.73 0.35
C PHE A 89 16.66 -8.00 -0.16
N ASP A 90 17.89 -7.88 -0.66
CA ASP A 90 18.72 -8.99 -1.12
C ASP A 90 18.91 -10.08 -0.04
N LYS A 91 18.94 -9.66 1.24
CA LYS A 91 19.01 -10.56 2.40
C LYS A 91 17.65 -11.08 2.88
N VAL A 92 16.57 -10.42 2.51
CA VAL A 92 15.21 -10.67 3.04
C VAL A 92 14.39 -11.52 2.05
N ARG A 93 14.67 -11.43 0.75
CA ARG A 93 14.00 -12.17 -0.34
C ARG A 93 14.02 -13.69 -0.16
N HIS A 94 15.05 -14.23 0.49
CA HIS A 94 15.18 -15.67 0.79
C HIS A 94 14.60 -16.09 2.15
N ARG A 95 14.09 -15.15 2.97
CA ARG A 95 13.49 -15.43 4.28
C ARG A 95 12.02 -15.00 4.31
N PRO A 96 11.08 -15.89 3.94
CA PRO A 96 9.66 -15.53 3.80
C PRO A 96 9.04 -15.03 5.11
N GLY A 97 9.49 -15.53 6.27
CA GLY A 97 9.00 -15.06 7.58
C GLY A 97 9.42 -13.63 7.92
N THR A 98 10.67 -13.25 7.65
CA THR A 98 11.14 -11.87 7.85
C THR A 98 10.48 -10.93 6.85
N PHE A 99 10.30 -11.38 5.61
CA PHE A 99 9.56 -10.63 4.59
C PHE A 99 8.14 -10.33 5.08
N LEU A 100 7.38 -11.33 5.55
CA LEU A 100 6.01 -11.12 6.04
C LEU A 100 5.89 -10.04 7.12
N ILE A 101 6.86 -9.98 8.05
CA ILE A 101 6.87 -8.95 9.11
C ILE A 101 6.95 -7.55 8.52
N TYR A 102 7.82 -7.32 7.53
CA TYR A 102 7.91 -6.02 6.85
C TYR A 102 6.61 -5.64 6.16
N TRP A 103 5.92 -6.60 5.56
CA TRP A 103 4.63 -6.37 4.91
C TRP A 103 3.49 -6.10 5.90
N THR A 104 3.57 -6.64 7.10
CA THR A 104 2.53 -6.49 8.15
C THR A 104 2.73 -5.23 9.01
N ILE A 105 3.95 -4.68 9.02
CA ILE A 105 4.29 -3.43 9.74
C ILE A 105 4.03 -2.18 8.88
N GLN A 106 4.03 -2.34 7.55
CA GLN A 106 3.82 -1.27 6.57
C GLN A 106 2.49 -0.54 6.79
#